data_AF-A0A1G7NKE2-F1
#
_entry.id   AF-A0A1G7NKE2-F1
#
_cell.length_a   1.000
_cell.length_b   1.000
_cell.length_c   1.000
_cell.angle_alpha   90.00
_cell.angle_beta   90.00
_cell.angle_gamma   90.00
#
_symmetry.space_group_name_H-M   'P 1'
#
loop_
_entity.id
_entity.type
_entity.pdbx_description
1 polymer ?
#
loop_
_entity_poly.entity_id
_entity_poly.type
_entity_poly.pdbx_seq_one_letter_code
_entity_poly.pdbx_strand_id
1 'polypeptide(L)'
;MMTQQITIAHNDQHQMYDVSFERKENATIYHIAPNVNSNAPFPRQFDIVKADDSDQPQYETKDLNDEGKEIADALWKQISLLPPQFSGGKA
;
A
#
# COMPACT_ATOMS: atom_id res chain seq x y z
N MET A 1 10.34 -9.23 8.92
CA MET A 1 9.37 -8.65 7.97
C MET A 1 8.00 -8.76 8.61
N MET A 2 7.33 -7.63 8.85
CA MET A 2 5.94 -7.63 9.32
C MET A 2 5.04 -7.48 8.11
N THR A 3 4.10 -8.40 7.94
CA THR A 3 3.08 -8.34 6.89
C THR A 3 1.73 -8.11 7.57
N GLN A 4 0.99 -7.13 7.11
CA GLN A 4 -0.33 -6.78 7.59
C GLN A 4 -1.33 -6.86 6.44
N GLN A 5 -2.51 -7.41 6.73
CA GLN A 5 -3.57 -7.50 5.74
C GLN A 5 -4.44 -6.25 5.83
N ILE A 6 -4.69 -5.62 4.69
CA ILE A 6 -5.59 -4.48 4.55
C ILE A 6 -6.75 -4.91 3.66
N THR A 7 -7.96 -4.67 4.14
CA THR A 7 -9.18 -4.88 3.34
C THR A 7 -9.65 -3.54 2.79
N ILE A 8 -9.74 -3.44 1.47
CA ILE A 8 -10.31 -2.29 0.76
C ILE A 8 -11.70 -2.69 0.28
N ALA A 9 -12.71 -1.88 0.60
CA ALA A 9 -14.03 -2.00 0.03
C ALA A 9 -14.12 -1.10 -1.20
N HIS A 10 -14.35 -1.67 -2.37
CA HIS A 10 -14.52 -0.96 -3.64
C HIS A 10 -15.63 -1.63 -4.45
N ASN A 11 -16.62 -0.85 -4.93
CA ASN A 11 -17.75 -1.35 -5.72
C ASN A 11 -18.44 -2.60 -5.14
N ASP A 12 -18.80 -2.56 -3.85
CA ASP A 12 -19.42 -3.67 -3.08
C ASP A 12 -18.55 -4.95 -2.98
N GLN A 13 -17.30 -4.90 -3.44
CA GLN A 13 -16.33 -5.98 -3.27
C GLN A 13 -15.33 -5.64 -2.15
N HIS A 14 -15.07 -6.63 -1.31
CA HIS A 14 -13.98 -6.57 -0.33
C HIS A 14 -12.75 -7.23 -0.93
N GLN A 15 -11.75 -6.41 -1.25
CA GLN A 15 -10.48 -6.86 -1.78
C GLN A 15 -9.45 -6.84 -0.66
N MET A 16 -8.73 -7.96 -0.49
CA MET A 16 -7.71 -8.11 0.53
C MET A 16 -6.33 -7.98 -0.08
N TYR A 17 -5.50 -7.15 0.55
CA TYR A 17 -4.12 -6.90 0.17
C TYR A 17 -3.19 -7.23 1.33
N ASP A 18 -2.15 -7.97 1.01
CA ASP A 18 -1.03 -8.22 1.91
C ASP A 18 -0.03 -7.07 1.73
N VAL A 19 0.19 -6.31 2.81
CA VAL A 19 1.12 -5.18 2.85
C VAL A 19 2.27 -5.53 3.76
N SER A 20 3.48 -5.54 3.21
CA SER A 20 4.71 -5.61 3.98
C SER A 20 5.51 -4.34 3.79
N PHE A 21 6.40 -4.00 4.71
CA PHE A 21 7.22 -2.81 4.57
C PHE A 21 8.69 -3.08 4.89
N GLU A 22 9.55 -2.36 4.17
CA GLU A 22 10.98 -2.30 4.36
C GLU A 22 11.37 -0.85 4.68
N ARG A 23 12.04 -0.64 5.81
CA ARG A 23 12.64 0.66 6.13
C ARG A 23 14.03 0.73 5.52
N LYS A 24 14.24 1.73 4.68
CA LYS A 24 15.54 2.14 4.16
C LYS A 24 16.04 3.36 4.93
N GLU A 25 17.26 3.78 4.62
CA GLU A 25 17.96 4.86 5.33
C GLU A 25 17.19 6.19 5.33
N ASN A 26 16.45 6.49 4.26
CA ASN A 26 15.71 7.75 4.07
C ASN A 26 14.27 7.56 3.57
N ALA A 27 13.74 6.34 3.60
CA ALA A 27 12.41 6.04 3.08
C ALA A 27 11.85 4.74 3.64
N THR A 28 10.53 4.63 3.69
CA THR A 28 9.82 3.38 3.92
C THR A 28 9.20 2.91 2.60
N ILE A 29 9.52 1.69 2.18
CA ILE A 29 8.92 1.04 1.02
C ILE A 29 7.85 0.08 1.52
N TYR A 30 6.63 0.23 1.02
CA TYR A 30 5.50 -0.67 1.27
C TYR A 30 5.30 -1.55 0.05
N HIS A 31 5.55 -2.83 0.20
CA HIS A 31 5.28 -3.85 -0.80
C HIS A 31 3.85 -4.36 -0.62
N ILE A 32 3.03 -4.15 -1.63
CA ILE A 32 1.62 -4.48 -1.65
C ILE A 32 1.40 -5.57 -2.70
N ALA A 33 0.73 -6.64 -2.29
CA ALA A 33 0.28 -7.69 -3.18
C ALA A 33 -1.19 -8.02 -2.90
N PRO A 34 -2.01 -8.25 -3.93
CA PRO A 34 -3.33 -8.83 -3.73
C PRO A 34 -3.18 -10.22 -3.09
N ASN A 35 -4.03 -10.54 -2.13
CA ASN A 35 -4.05 -11.88 -1.55
C ASN A 35 -4.29 -12.92 -2.65
N VAL A 36 -3.70 -14.11 -2.52
CA VAL A 36 -3.67 -15.17 -3.56
C VAL A 36 -5.06 -15.58 -4.09
N ASN A 37 -6.12 -15.31 -3.32
CA ASN A 37 -7.51 -15.60 -3.70
C ASN A 37 -8.29 -14.37 -4.21
N SER A 38 -7.66 -13.20 -4.28
CA SER A 38 -8.30 -11.97 -4.75
C SER A 38 -8.13 -11.86 -6.26
N ASN A 39 -9.25 -11.82 -6.98
CA ASN A 39 -9.26 -11.52 -8.42
C ASN A 39 -9.24 -10.00 -8.67
N ALA A 40 -8.61 -9.24 -7.77
CA ALA A 40 -8.56 -7.79 -7.86
C ALA A 40 -7.82 -7.37 -9.14
N PRO A 41 -8.31 -6.37 -9.88
CA PRO A 41 -7.64 -5.79 -11.04
C PRO A 41 -6.47 -4.89 -10.59
N PHE A 42 -5.58 -5.45 -9.77
CA PHE A 42 -4.44 -4.76 -9.17
C PHE A 42 -3.15 -5.52 -9.50
N PRO A 43 -2.03 -4.83 -9.76
CA PRO A 43 -0.77 -5.49 -10.05
C PRO A 43 -0.36 -6.47 -8.95
N ARG A 44 0.25 -7.60 -9.35
CA ARG A 44 0.69 -8.65 -8.42
C ARG A 44 1.76 -8.19 -7.43
N GLN A 45 2.51 -7.17 -7.82
CA GLN A 45 3.51 -6.52 -7.01
C GLN A 45 3.38 -5.02 -7.23
N PHE A 46 3.20 -4.28 -6.15
CA PHE A 46 3.03 -2.83 -6.17
C PHE A 46 3.77 -2.23 -4.99
N ASP A 47 4.66 -1.28 -5.28
CA ASP A 47 5.49 -0.67 -4.26
C ASP A 47 5.09 0.79 -4.06
N ILE A 48 4.73 1.15 -2.83
CA ILE A 48 4.58 2.54 -2.40
C ILE A 48 5.83 2.96 -1.64
N VAL A 49 6.48 4.01 -2.07
CA VAL A 49 7.63 4.60 -1.40
C VAL A 49 7.19 5.86 -0.68
N LYS A 50 7.36 5.89 0.64
CA LYS A 50 7.22 7.10 1.46
C LYS A 50 8.62 7.55 1.85
N ALA A 51 9.06 8.70 1.33
CA ALA A 51 10.31 9.29 1.79
C ALA A 51 10.12 9.90 3.19
N ASP A 52 11.17 9.89 4.02
CA ASP A 52 11.06 10.38 5.40
C ASP A 52 10.81 11.90 5.46
N ASP A 53 11.17 12.63 4.40
CA ASP A 53 10.98 14.06 4.22
C ASP A 53 9.68 14.42 3.47
N SER A 54 8.87 13.43 3.09
CA SER A 54 7.64 13.63 2.33
C SER A 54 6.45 12.90 2.94
N ASP A 55 5.38 13.64 3.21
CA ASP A 55 4.09 13.06 3.60
C ASP A 55 3.32 12.46 2.41
N GLN A 56 3.78 12.69 1.18
CA GLN A 56 3.15 12.15 -0.02
C GLN A 56 3.80 10.82 -0.43
N PRO A 57 2.98 9.80 -0.78
CA PRO A 57 3.47 8.53 -1.31
C PRO A 57 3.93 8.70 -2.75
N GLN A 58 4.95 7.93 -3.14
CA GLN A 58 5.41 7.79 -4.52
C GLN A 58 5.21 6.34 -4.95
N TYR A 59 4.63 6.10 -6.12
CA TYR A 59 4.43 4.76 -6.66
C TYR A 59 4.36 4.81 -8.19
N GLU A 60 4.67 3.69 -8.85
CA GLU A 60 4.56 3.60 -10.30
C GLU A 60 3.10 3.50 -10.74
N THR A 61 2.64 4.47 -11.54
CA THR A 61 1.25 4.49 -12.05
C THR A 61 1.11 3.83 -13.41
N LYS A 62 2.20 3.39 -14.03
CA LYS A 62 2.21 2.90 -15.41
C LYS A 62 1.37 1.64 -15.60
N ASP A 63 1.33 0.79 -14.57
CA ASP A 63 0.57 -0.46 -14.56
C ASP A 63 -0.79 -0.32 -13.86
N LEU A 64 -1.18 0.91 -13.47
CA LEU A 64 -2.47 1.19 -12.84
C LEU A 64 -3.45 1.79 -13.86
N ASN A 65 -4.58 1.12 -14.03
CA ASN A 65 -5.78 1.73 -14.61
C ASN A 65 -6.43 2.69 -13.58
N ASP A 66 -7.53 3.36 -13.94
CA ASP A 66 -8.17 4.33 -13.04
C ASP A 66 -8.68 3.69 -11.74
N GLU A 67 -9.22 2.47 -11.82
CA GLU A 67 -9.60 1.68 -10.64
C GLU A 67 -8.39 1.36 -9.75
N GLY A 68 -7.26 0.97 -10.33
CA GLY A 68 -6.02 0.72 -9.61
C GLY A 68 -5.47 1.96 -8.90
N LYS A 69 -5.67 3.17 -9.47
CA LYS A 69 -5.31 4.42 -8.80
C LYS A 69 -6.19 4.69 -7.58
N GLU A 70 -7.50 4.43 -7.68
CA GLU A 70 -8.42 4.56 -6.55
C GLU A 70 -8.08 3.58 -5.42
N ILE A 71 -7.78 2.33 -5.78
CA ILE A 71 -7.33 1.30 -4.83
C ILE A 71 -6.01 1.71 -4.18
N ALA A 72 -5.03 2.22 -4.95
CA ALA A 72 -3.75 2.67 -4.41
C ALA A 72 -3.92 3.84 -3.42
N ASP A 73 -4.78 4.81 -3.72
CA ASP A 73 -5.11 5.90 -2.80
C ASP A 73 -5.82 5.39 -1.53
N ALA A 74 -6.75 4.44 -1.66
CA ALA A 74 -7.41 3.82 -0.52
C ALA A 74 -6.42 3.02 0.37
N LEU A 75 -5.51 2.27 -0.24
CA LEU A 75 -4.42 1.56 0.45
C LEU A 75 -3.52 2.54 1.19
N TRP A 76 -3.11 3.62 0.53
CA TRP A 76 -2.27 4.64 1.16
C TRP A 76 -2.95 5.29 2.37
N LYS A 77 -4.25 5.62 2.25
CA LYS A 77 -5.04 6.16 3.37
C LYS A 77 -5.05 5.18 4.55
N GLN A 78 -5.27 3.88 4.30
CA GLN A 78 -5.24 2.86 5.35
C GLN A 78 -3.85 2.73 5.97
N ILE A 79 -2.79 2.69 5.16
CA ILE A 79 -1.39 2.64 5.63
C ILE A 79 -1.04 3.86 6.49
N SER A 80 -1.49 5.04 6.09
CA SER A 80 -1.26 6.29 6.82
C SER A 80 -1.97 6.32 8.19
N LEU A 81 -3.05 5.55 8.34
CA LEU A 81 -3.76 5.38 9.61
C LEU A 81 -3.13 4.30 10.51
N LEU A 82 -2.20 3.49 9.99
CA LEU A 82 -1.50 2.50 10.78
C LEU A 82 -0.56 3.16 11.80
N PRO A 83 -0.25 2.46 12.90
CA PRO A 83 0.61 2.99 13.95
C PRO A 83 1.96 3.50 13.39
N PRO A 84 2.65 4.45 14.07
CA PRO A 84 3.91 5.05 13.61
C PRO A 84 4.97 4.02 13.19
N GLN A 85 4.98 2.86 13.86
CA GLN A 85 5.85 1.74 13.52
C GLN A 85 5.67 1.25 12.06
N PHE A 86 4.48 1.40 11.50
CA PHE A 86 4.13 1.11 10.10
C PHE A 86 4.13 2.36 9.23
N SER A 87 3.64 3.50 9.71
CA SER A 87 3.56 4.76 8.91
C SER A 87 4.88 5.54 8.80
N GLY A 88 6.00 4.96 9.25
CA GLY A 88 7.34 5.56 9.16
C GLY A 88 7.64 6.59 10.26
N GLY A 89 6.78 6.72 11.28
CA GLY A 89 7.06 7.58 12.43
C GLY A 89 8.10 6.96 13.37
N LYS A 90 9.11 7.74 13.77
CA LYS A 90 9.92 7.40 14.94
C LYS A 90 9.02 7.49 16.18
N ALA A 91 8.96 6.40 16.95
CA ALA A 91 8.37 6.39 18.28
C ALA A 91 9.19 7.28 19.24
#